data_AF-A0A844X9C7-F1
#
_entry.id   AF-A0A844X9C7-F1
#
_cell.length_a   1.000
_cell.length_b   1.000
_cell.length_c   1.000
_cell.angle_alpha   90.00
_cell.angle_beta   90.00
_cell.angle_gamma   90.00
#
_symmetry.space_group_name_H-M   'P 1'
#
loop_
_entity.id
_entity.type
_entity.pdbx_description
1 polymer ?
#
loop_
_entity_poly.entity_id
_entity_poly.type
_entity_poly.pdbx_seq_one_letter_code
_entity_poly.pdbx_strand_id
1 'polypeptide(L)'
;MKCVLPFLAAATTLLVSAPSQADSFMPPSVQEAVSSDGSIAVTVIPAMLSCAPGETECVAAARAIVERVHGGYRGNSRTIRLVNPQAPGRVLVTDDGERLLTLDDYASYGFGDNVLVIYGANGEVIARLGLHDFLPEDYIAGLPRTASTLRWWAAPARIEPGTHRAVVSVIAVQAADSWPSPGASGFELDLDLDTGEIESPSGPDWQNALNCARAQRWLVPDQSAKRERDRYRALCR
;
A
#
# COMPACT_ATOMS: atom_id res chain seq x y z
N MET A 1 14.29 -55.79 -53.11
CA MET A 1 13.95 -54.38 -52.80
C MET A 1 13.62 -54.29 -51.31
N LYS A 2 14.47 -53.61 -50.52
CA LYS A 2 14.29 -53.44 -49.07
C LYS A 2 13.75 -52.03 -48.82
N CYS A 3 12.56 -51.93 -48.26
CA CYS A 3 11.91 -50.69 -47.87
C CYS A 3 12.28 -50.39 -46.41
N VAL A 4 12.97 -49.29 -46.16
CA VAL A 4 13.43 -48.86 -44.83
C VAL A 4 12.45 -47.79 -44.34
N LEU A 5 11.75 -48.05 -43.23
CA LEU A 5 10.95 -47.05 -42.51
C LEU A 5 11.88 -46.10 -41.73
N PRO A 6 11.63 -44.78 -41.73
CA PRO A 6 12.29 -43.88 -40.80
C PRO A 6 11.52 -43.82 -39.47
N PHE A 7 12.21 -44.09 -38.37
CA PHE A 7 11.77 -43.79 -37.01
C PHE A 7 11.78 -42.26 -36.82
N LEU A 8 10.61 -41.66 -36.61
CA LEU A 8 10.50 -40.26 -36.16
C LEU A 8 10.61 -40.26 -34.63
N ALA A 9 11.75 -39.80 -34.10
CA ALA A 9 11.94 -39.59 -32.67
C ALA A 9 11.17 -38.33 -32.24
N ALA A 10 10.15 -38.51 -31.39
CA ALA A 10 9.46 -37.40 -30.74
C ALA A 10 10.38 -36.81 -29.65
N ALA A 11 10.97 -35.66 -29.93
CA ALA A 11 11.75 -34.90 -28.94
C ALA A 11 10.79 -34.16 -28.00
N THR A 12 10.50 -34.74 -26.84
CA THR A 12 9.74 -34.10 -25.77
C THR A 12 10.54 -32.93 -25.19
N THR A 13 10.24 -31.70 -25.62
CA THR A 13 10.89 -30.50 -25.10
C THR A 13 10.33 -30.18 -23.71
N LEU A 14 11.09 -30.52 -22.66
CA LEU A 14 10.82 -30.06 -21.29
C LEU A 14 11.05 -28.54 -21.24
N LEU A 15 9.97 -27.76 -21.32
CA LEU A 15 9.97 -26.34 -21.00
C LEU A 15 10.34 -26.19 -19.53
N VAL A 16 11.59 -25.83 -19.27
CA VAL A 16 12.05 -25.43 -17.93
C VAL A 16 11.37 -24.10 -17.62
N SER A 17 10.31 -24.14 -16.81
CA SER A 17 9.68 -22.95 -16.25
C SER A 17 10.73 -22.19 -15.43
N ALA A 18 11.25 -21.08 -15.95
CA ALA A 18 12.10 -20.21 -15.16
C ALA A 18 11.31 -19.77 -13.90
N PRO A 19 11.92 -19.79 -12.71
CA PRO A 19 11.25 -19.33 -11.50
C PRO A 19 10.75 -17.90 -11.73
N SER A 20 9.45 -17.69 -11.56
CA SER A 20 8.88 -16.34 -11.58
C SER A 20 9.55 -15.54 -10.48
N GLN A 21 10.13 -14.39 -10.83
CA GLN A 21 10.69 -13.43 -9.88
C GLN A 21 9.54 -12.88 -9.02
N ALA A 22 9.25 -13.57 -7.92
CA ALA A 22 8.39 -13.04 -6.88
C ALA A 22 9.24 -12.06 -6.04
N ASP A 23 8.62 -10.98 -5.59
CA ASP A 23 9.24 -10.06 -4.66
C ASP A 23 9.62 -10.84 -3.39
N SER A 24 10.90 -10.78 -3.00
CA SER A 24 11.39 -11.41 -1.77
C SER A 24 11.42 -10.36 -0.66
N PHE A 25 10.71 -10.62 0.44
CA PHE A 25 10.68 -9.72 1.59
C PHE A 25 11.42 -10.30 2.79
N MET A 26 12.21 -9.48 3.48
CA MET A 26 12.76 -9.83 4.79
C MET A 26 11.64 -9.86 5.83
N PRO A 27 11.54 -10.88 6.70
CA PRO A 27 10.44 -11.03 7.67
C PRO A 27 10.09 -9.70 8.39
N PRO A 28 8.80 -9.41 8.64
CA PRO A 28 8.41 -8.18 9.30
C PRO A 28 9.05 -8.13 10.70
N SER A 29 9.60 -6.98 11.05
CA SER A 29 10.25 -6.73 12.35
C SER A 29 9.43 -5.77 13.19
N VAL A 30 9.76 -5.68 14.48
CA VAL A 30 9.24 -4.61 15.36
C VAL A 30 9.61 -3.26 14.75
N GLN A 31 8.63 -2.35 14.71
CA GLN A 31 8.82 -0.99 14.21
C GLN A 31 8.34 0.02 15.25
N GLU A 32 9.02 1.16 15.33
CA GLU A 32 8.62 2.28 16.19
C GLU A 32 8.25 3.51 15.35
N ALA A 33 7.25 4.25 15.81
CA ALA A 33 6.90 5.58 15.33
C ALA A 33 6.69 6.52 16.52
N VAL A 34 6.86 7.82 16.28
CA VAL A 34 6.62 8.87 17.27
C VAL A 34 5.66 9.90 16.68
N SER A 35 4.84 10.51 17.52
CA SER A 35 4.02 11.67 17.15
C SER A 35 4.90 12.84 16.72
N SER A 36 4.29 13.85 16.10
CA SER A 36 5.03 14.98 15.54
C SER A 36 5.73 15.82 16.61
N ASP A 37 5.11 15.91 17.79
CA ASP A 37 5.67 16.57 18.98
C ASP A 37 6.54 15.64 19.86
N GLY A 38 6.62 14.35 19.50
CA GLY A 38 7.35 13.33 20.26
C GLY A 38 6.71 12.93 21.60
N SER A 39 5.50 13.39 21.92
CA SER A 39 4.82 13.09 23.18
C SER A 39 4.17 11.70 23.21
N ILE A 40 4.03 11.05 22.06
CA ILE A 40 3.51 9.69 21.91
C ILE A 40 4.53 8.83 21.15
N ALA A 41 4.74 7.60 21.62
CA ALA A 41 5.48 6.56 20.93
C ALA A 41 4.56 5.38 20.61
N VAL A 42 4.72 4.78 19.45
CA VAL A 42 4.02 3.57 19.03
C VAL A 42 5.04 2.51 18.68
N THR A 43 4.95 1.35 19.34
CA THR A 43 5.71 0.16 19.00
C THR A 43 4.78 -0.86 18.37
N VAL A 44 4.99 -1.20 17.10
CA VAL A 44 4.22 -2.25 16.41
C VAL A 44 4.95 -3.58 16.46
N ILE A 45 4.26 -4.59 16.96
CA ILE A 45 4.71 -5.97 17.04
C ILE A 45 4.01 -6.76 15.92
N PRO A 46 4.75 -7.34 14.96
CA PRO A 46 4.19 -8.20 13.93
C PRO A 46 3.46 -9.43 14.48
N ALA A 47 2.48 -9.93 13.74
CA ALA A 47 1.68 -11.08 14.11
C ALA A 47 2.52 -12.32 14.44
N MET A 48 3.54 -12.59 13.63
CA MET A 48 4.46 -13.72 13.84
C MET A 48 5.28 -13.63 15.14
N LEU A 49 5.40 -12.44 15.74
CA LEU A 49 6.11 -12.21 17.02
C LEU A 49 5.14 -12.01 18.19
N SER A 50 3.82 -12.07 17.96
CA SER A 50 2.81 -11.73 18.96
C SER A 50 2.47 -12.86 19.94
N CYS A 51 2.91 -14.09 19.65
CA CYS A 51 2.68 -15.28 20.47
C CYS A 51 4.02 -15.87 20.95
N ALA A 52 4.06 -16.39 22.18
CA ALA A 52 5.24 -17.09 22.64
C ALA A 52 5.39 -18.46 21.94
N PRO A 53 6.62 -18.97 21.72
CA PRO A 53 6.81 -20.31 21.18
C PRO A 53 6.11 -21.37 22.05
N GLY A 54 5.23 -22.18 21.45
CA GLY A 54 4.49 -23.25 22.14
C GLY A 54 3.16 -22.81 22.78
N GLU A 55 2.77 -21.54 22.65
CA GLU A 55 1.49 -21.04 23.14
C GLU A 55 0.33 -21.47 22.22
N THR A 56 -0.51 -22.38 22.69
CA THR A 56 -1.59 -22.98 21.88
C THR A 56 -2.87 -22.16 21.82
N GLU A 57 -3.07 -21.24 22.76
CA GLU A 57 -4.28 -20.41 22.87
C GLU A 57 -4.10 -19.00 22.30
N CYS A 58 -2.91 -18.68 21.78
CA CYS A 58 -2.63 -17.35 21.22
C CYS A 58 -3.13 -17.22 19.78
N VAL A 59 -4.00 -16.23 19.56
CA VAL A 59 -4.41 -15.83 18.21
C VAL A 59 -3.46 -14.76 17.71
N ALA A 60 -2.49 -15.18 16.88
CA ALA A 60 -1.50 -14.30 16.27
C ALA A 60 -2.16 -13.11 15.57
N ALA A 61 -1.67 -11.91 15.88
CA ALA A 61 -2.09 -10.68 15.21
C ALA A 61 -1.07 -9.58 15.43
N ALA A 62 -0.98 -8.68 14.46
CA ALA A 62 -0.21 -7.47 14.62
C ALA A 62 -0.81 -6.63 15.76
N ARG A 63 0.06 -6.02 16.57
CA ARG A 63 -0.34 -5.19 17.71
C ARG A 63 0.41 -3.87 17.68
N ALA A 64 -0.25 -2.79 18.05
CA ALA A 64 0.40 -1.51 18.32
C ALA A 64 0.34 -1.24 19.84
N ILE A 65 1.48 -1.00 20.44
CA ILE A 65 1.60 -0.51 21.82
C ILE A 65 1.77 0.99 21.73
N VAL A 66 0.78 1.74 22.21
CA VAL A 66 0.78 3.21 22.22
C VAL A 66 1.11 3.69 23.62
N GLU A 67 2.15 4.51 23.75
CA GLU A 67 2.70 4.97 25.02
C GLU A 67 2.89 6.48 25.02
N ARG A 68 2.63 7.12 26.16
CA ARG A 68 2.91 8.54 26.37
C ARG A 68 4.36 8.70 26.84
N VAL A 69 5.08 9.63 26.24
CA VAL A 69 6.50 9.91 26.47
C VAL A 69 6.65 11.18 27.29
N HIS A 70 7.26 11.11 28.48
CA HIS A 70 7.52 12.25 29.36
C HIS A 70 8.96 12.17 29.89
N GLY A 71 9.85 13.07 29.46
CA GLY A 71 11.20 13.19 30.04
C GLY A 71 12.01 11.89 30.05
N GLY A 72 11.96 11.09 28.98
CA GLY A 72 12.64 9.80 28.86
C GLY A 72 11.87 8.59 29.41
N TYR A 73 10.79 8.82 30.15
CA TYR A 73 9.87 7.78 30.62
C TYR A 73 8.77 7.52 29.59
N ARG A 74 8.46 6.24 29.34
CA ARG A 74 7.28 5.79 28.59
C ARG A 74 6.26 5.21 29.57
N GLY A 75 5.02 5.68 29.51
CA GLY A 75 3.94 5.26 30.41
C GLY A 75 2.56 5.34 29.76
N ASN A 76 1.50 5.02 30.51
CA ASN A 76 0.12 4.96 30.02
C ASN A 76 -0.02 4.08 28.77
N SER A 77 0.66 2.93 28.80
CA SER A 77 0.69 1.98 27.69
C SER A 77 -0.69 1.39 27.46
N ARG A 78 -1.10 1.35 26.20
CA ARG A 78 -2.29 0.61 25.75
C ARG A 78 -1.96 -0.17 24.49
N THR A 79 -2.57 -1.34 24.35
CA THR A 79 -2.35 -2.22 23.20
C THR A 79 -3.58 -2.24 22.31
N ILE A 80 -3.37 -1.94 21.03
CA ILE A 80 -4.37 -2.02 19.96
C ILE A 80 -4.08 -3.26 19.13
N ARG A 81 -5.11 -4.08 18.90
CA ARG A 81 -5.03 -5.18 17.92
C ARG A 81 -5.25 -4.58 16.53
N LEU A 82 -4.27 -4.75 15.65
CA LEU A 82 -4.35 -4.25 14.28
C LEU A 82 -5.05 -5.27 13.37
N VAL A 83 -5.79 -4.79 12.38
CA VAL A 83 -6.43 -5.65 11.37
C VAL A 83 -5.47 -6.06 10.25
N ASN A 84 -4.27 -5.46 10.20
CA ASN A 84 -3.21 -5.84 9.28
C ASN A 84 -2.76 -7.29 9.56
N PRO A 85 -2.80 -8.21 8.57
CA PRO A 85 -2.58 -9.64 8.81
C PRO A 85 -1.22 -9.98 9.43
N GLN A 86 -0.15 -9.30 9.02
CA GLN A 86 1.22 -9.52 9.52
C GLN A 86 1.77 -8.31 10.26
N ALA A 87 1.73 -7.15 9.61
CA ALA A 87 2.06 -5.85 10.16
C ALA A 87 1.59 -4.79 9.15
N PRO A 88 1.31 -3.56 9.57
CA PRO A 88 1.17 -2.46 8.64
C PRO A 88 2.53 -2.09 8.02
N GLY A 89 2.52 -1.59 6.78
CA GLY A 89 3.71 -1.11 6.10
C GLY A 89 4.30 0.14 6.74
N ARG A 90 3.44 1.04 7.26
CA ARG A 90 3.82 2.20 8.10
C ARG A 90 2.74 2.48 9.15
N VAL A 91 3.11 3.22 10.18
CA VAL A 91 2.19 3.67 11.24
C VAL A 91 2.47 5.13 11.60
N LEU A 92 1.41 5.87 11.89
CA LEU A 92 1.39 7.26 12.33
C LEU A 92 0.43 7.39 13.51
N VAL A 93 0.66 8.39 14.38
CA VAL A 93 -0.16 8.63 15.57
C VAL A 93 -0.30 10.14 15.81
N THR A 94 -1.47 10.58 16.25
CA THR A 94 -1.71 11.98 16.64
C THR A 94 -0.97 12.32 17.93
N ASP A 95 -0.73 13.61 18.17
CA ASP A 95 0.03 14.10 19.33
C ASP A 95 -0.71 13.87 20.67
N ASP A 96 -2.04 13.82 20.66
CA ASP A 96 -2.82 13.40 21.84
C ASP A 96 -2.85 11.87 22.02
N GLY A 97 -2.43 11.15 20.98
CA GLY A 97 -2.46 9.71 20.90
C GLY A 97 -3.85 9.15 20.62
N GLU A 98 -4.87 9.93 20.30
CA GLU A 98 -6.24 9.43 20.15
C GLU A 98 -6.54 8.75 18.81
N ARG A 99 -5.74 9.02 17.78
CA ARG A 99 -5.86 8.38 16.47
C ARG A 99 -4.57 7.70 16.07
N LEU A 100 -4.70 6.47 15.59
CA LEU A 100 -3.63 5.70 14.98
C LEU A 100 -3.98 5.49 13.51
N LEU A 101 -3.08 5.83 12.60
CA LEU A 101 -3.22 5.57 11.17
C LEU A 101 -2.18 4.54 10.75
N THR A 102 -2.61 3.44 10.16
CA THR A 102 -1.73 2.50 9.47
C THR A 102 -1.83 2.64 7.97
N LEU A 103 -0.71 2.48 7.28
CA LEU A 103 -0.64 2.48 5.83
C LEU A 103 -0.13 1.14 5.31
N ASP A 104 -0.86 0.60 4.36
CA ASP A 104 -0.60 -0.64 3.64
C ASP A 104 -0.48 -1.89 4.54
N ASP A 105 -0.71 -3.05 3.95
CA ASP A 105 -0.29 -4.32 4.54
C ASP A 105 1.16 -4.61 4.14
N TYR A 106 1.96 -5.08 5.11
CA TYR A 106 3.30 -5.56 4.84
C TYR A 106 3.29 -6.63 3.73
N ALA A 107 4.18 -6.46 2.74
CA ALA A 107 4.28 -7.29 1.53
C ALA A 107 3.02 -7.32 0.64
N SER A 108 2.12 -6.35 0.79
CA SER A 108 0.88 -6.23 0.00
C SER A 108 0.48 -4.76 -0.19
N TYR A 109 1.44 -3.92 -0.59
CA TYR A 109 1.28 -2.46 -0.68
C TYR A 109 0.24 -2.08 -1.75
N GLY A 110 -0.70 -1.21 -1.39
CA GLY A 110 -1.78 -0.73 -2.24
C GLY A 110 -2.86 -1.77 -2.59
N PHE A 111 -2.83 -2.95 -1.97
CA PHE A 111 -3.81 -4.01 -2.20
C PHE A 111 -4.73 -4.23 -1.00
N GLY A 112 -5.95 -4.68 -1.28
CA GLY A 112 -6.96 -4.99 -0.28
C GLY A 112 -7.57 -3.74 0.36
N ASP A 113 -8.26 -3.95 1.47
CA ASP A 113 -9.00 -2.90 2.18
C ASP A 113 -8.15 -2.24 3.28
N ASN A 114 -6.93 -2.72 3.54
CA ASN A 114 -6.06 -2.21 4.61
C ASN A 114 -5.02 -1.21 4.08
N VAL A 115 -5.34 -0.49 3.00
CA VAL A 115 -4.41 0.50 2.44
C VAL A 115 -4.29 1.68 3.40
N LEU A 116 -5.41 2.14 3.95
CA LEU A 116 -5.46 3.05 5.08
C LEU A 116 -6.39 2.45 6.13
N VAL A 117 -5.92 2.33 7.37
CA VAL A 117 -6.78 1.93 8.49
C VAL A 117 -6.59 2.93 9.62
N ILE A 118 -7.72 3.47 10.08
CA ILE A 118 -7.79 4.45 11.13
C ILE A 118 -8.37 3.78 12.35
N TYR A 119 -7.66 3.87 13.47
CA TYR A 119 -8.10 3.36 14.75
C TYR A 119 -8.32 4.51 15.72
N GLY A 120 -9.38 4.41 16.50
CA GLY A 120 -9.62 5.28 17.63
C GLY A 120 -8.81 4.88 18.86
N ALA A 121 -9.02 5.60 19.96
CA ALA A 121 -8.17 5.50 21.14
C ALA A 121 -8.17 4.10 21.78
N ASN A 122 -9.28 3.36 21.69
CA ASN A 122 -9.43 2.04 22.29
C ASN A 122 -9.17 0.90 21.29
N GLY A 123 -8.72 1.22 20.08
CA GLY A 123 -8.43 0.26 19.03
C GLY A 123 -9.64 -0.14 18.18
N GLU A 124 -10.78 0.52 18.34
CA GLU A 124 -11.89 0.46 17.40
C GLU A 124 -11.44 0.95 16.03
N VAL A 125 -11.89 0.28 14.96
CA VAL A 125 -11.63 0.73 13.59
C VAL A 125 -12.66 1.81 13.25
N ILE A 126 -12.18 3.03 13.02
CA ILE A 126 -12.99 4.17 12.56
C ILE A 126 -13.26 4.01 11.07
N ALA A 127 -12.22 3.75 10.29
CA ALA A 127 -12.32 3.54 8.85
C ALA A 127 -11.26 2.54 8.38
N ARG A 128 -11.62 1.83 7.30
CA ARG A 128 -10.76 0.86 6.62
C ARG A 128 -10.98 1.07 5.12
N LEU A 129 -9.94 1.55 4.44
CA LEU A 129 -10.01 2.02 3.07
C LEU A 129 -9.01 1.27 2.20
N GLY A 130 -9.49 0.72 1.09
CA GLY A 130 -8.68 0.36 -0.06
C GLY A 130 -8.47 1.55 -1.00
N LEU A 131 -7.61 1.40 -2.01
CA LEU A 131 -7.41 2.46 -3.01
C LEU A 131 -8.70 2.84 -3.75
N HIS A 132 -9.61 1.88 -3.93
CA HIS A 132 -10.87 2.06 -4.66
C HIS A 132 -11.87 2.96 -3.94
N ASP A 133 -11.69 3.20 -2.64
CA ASP A 133 -12.55 4.08 -1.86
C ASP A 133 -12.28 5.56 -2.16
N PHE A 134 -11.11 5.90 -2.71
CA PHE A 134 -10.70 7.28 -2.95
C PHE A 134 -9.99 7.56 -4.27
N LEU A 135 -9.74 6.53 -5.08
CA LEU A 135 -9.20 6.65 -6.43
C LEU A 135 -10.10 5.92 -7.45
N PRO A 136 -10.28 6.50 -8.65
CA PRO A 136 -10.98 5.80 -9.73
C PRO A 136 -10.27 4.50 -10.12
N GLU A 137 -11.04 3.48 -10.50
CA GLU A 137 -10.51 2.17 -10.93
C GLU A 137 -9.48 2.29 -12.07
N ASP A 138 -9.77 3.14 -13.06
CA ASP A 138 -8.85 3.44 -14.17
C ASP A 138 -7.51 4.01 -13.68
N TYR A 139 -7.52 4.79 -12.58
CA TYR A 139 -6.31 5.36 -11.99
C TYR A 139 -5.47 4.25 -11.38
N ILE A 140 -6.10 3.41 -10.56
CA ILE A 140 -5.47 2.26 -9.89
C ILE A 140 -4.88 1.29 -10.92
N ALA A 141 -5.62 1.01 -11.99
CA ALA A 141 -5.18 0.12 -13.07
C ALA A 141 -3.95 0.66 -13.83
N GLY A 142 -3.74 1.98 -13.81
CA GLY A 142 -2.58 2.65 -14.40
C GLY A 142 -1.39 2.83 -13.46
N LEU A 143 -1.49 2.45 -12.18
CA LEU A 143 -0.40 2.62 -11.23
C LEU A 143 0.78 1.67 -11.55
N PRO A 144 2.03 2.11 -11.34
CA PRO A 144 3.19 1.22 -11.42
C PRO A 144 3.06 0.08 -10.41
N ARG A 145 3.34 -1.15 -10.85
CA ARG A 145 3.13 -2.34 -10.01
C ARG A 145 4.18 -3.43 -10.19
N THR A 146 4.39 -4.17 -9.10
CA THR A 146 5.04 -5.49 -9.10
C THR A 146 3.99 -6.57 -8.78
N ALA A 147 4.43 -7.78 -8.48
CA ALA A 147 3.53 -8.86 -8.06
C ALA A 147 2.83 -8.55 -6.73
N SER A 148 3.48 -7.80 -5.83
CA SER A 148 3.03 -7.58 -4.45
C SER A 148 2.94 -6.11 -4.03
N THR A 149 3.23 -5.17 -4.95
CA THR A 149 3.13 -3.73 -4.69
C THR A 149 2.39 -3.01 -5.81
N LEU A 150 1.36 -2.23 -5.46
CA LEU A 150 0.88 -1.09 -6.23
C LEU A 150 1.54 0.15 -5.66
N ARG A 151 2.38 0.80 -6.45
CA ARG A 151 3.07 2.01 -6.01
C ARG A 151 2.11 3.19 -6.18
N TRP A 152 1.41 3.53 -5.10
CA TRP A 152 0.33 4.51 -5.13
C TRP A 152 0.69 5.87 -4.53
N TRP A 153 1.68 5.95 -3.63
CA TRP A 153 2.02 7.18 -2.92
C TRP A 153 3.37 7.81 -3.31
N ALA A 154 3.40 9.14 -3.38
CA ALA A 154 4.53 9.94 -3.90
C ALA A 154 5.49 10.41 -2.79
N ALA A 155 4.94 10.73 -1.62
CA ALA A 155 5.66 11.22 -0.46
C ALA A 155 5.14 10.54 0.82
N PRO A 156 5.99 10.39 1.86
CA PRO A 156 5.57 9.83 3.14
C PRO A 156 4.34 10.54 3.68
N ALA A 157 3.31 9.78 4.07
CA ALA A 157 2.17 10.35 4.77
C ALA A 157 2.61 10.97 6.10
N ARG A 158 1.88 12.01 6.51
CA ARG A 158 2.10 12.79 7.73
C ARG A 158 0.77 13.09 8.41
N ILE A 159 0.82 13.36 9.71
CA ILE A 159 -0.29 13.95 10.47
C ILE A 159 0.06 15.41 10.71
N GLU A 160 -0.90 16.31 10.50
CA GLU A 160 -0.74 17.73 10.80
C GLU A 160 -0.65 17.92 12.33
N PRO A 161 0.41 18.58 12.86
CA PRO A 161 0.63 18.71 14.29
C PRO A 161 -0.56 19.30 15.04
N GLY A 162 -0.91 18.71 16.18
CA GLY A 162 -2.03 19.13 17.02
C GLY A 162 -3.42 18.95 16.40
N THR A 163 -3.55 18.18 15.32
CA THR A 163 -4.83 17.93 14.64
C THR A 163 -5.09 16.43 14.46
N HIS A 164 -6.33 16.11 14.06
CA HIS A 164 -6.73 14.79 13.56
C HIS A 164 -6.78 14.74 12.03
N ARG A 165 -5.92 15.51 11.35
CA ARG A 165 -5.83 15.51 9.89
C ARG A 165 -4.53 14.84 9.45
N ALA A 166 -4.65 13.85 8.59
CA ALA A 166 -3.52 13.27 7.89
C ALA A 166 -3.47 13.79 6.45
N VAL A 167 -2.25 13.91 5.92
CA VAL A 167 -2.01 14.18 4.51
C VAL A 167 -1.35 12.95 3.89
N VAL A 168 -2.03 12.38 2.90
CA VAL A 168 -1.51 11.27 2.08
C VAL A 168 -1.23 11.78 0.69
N SER A 169 -0.07 11.45 0.13
CA SER A 169 0.33 11.94 -1.20
C SER A 169 0.18 10.83 -2.22
N VAL A 170 -0.69 10.99 -3.21
CA VAL A 170 -0.89 10.04 -4.32
C VAL A 170 0.02 10.41 -5.48
N ILE A 171 0.72 9.43 -6.08
CA ILE A 171 1.58 9.68 -7.25
C ILE A 171 0.76 10.27 -8.39
N ALA A 172 1.27 11.33 -9.02
CA ALA A 172 0.77 11.78 -10.31
C ALA A 172 1.32 10.87 -11.42
N VAL A 173 0.45 10.07 -12.05
CA VAL A 173 0.84 9.21 -13.17
C VAL A 173 1.23 10.10 -14.37
N GLN A 174 2.43 9.91 -14.90
CA GLN A 174 2.99 10.69 -16.01
C GLN A 174 3.14 9.84 -17.27
N ALA A 175 3.30 10.46 -18.44
CA ALA A 175 3.41 9.77 -19.73
C ALA A 175 4.61 8.80 -19.85
N ALA A 176 5.66 9.00 -19.04
CA ALA A 176 6.92 8.27 -19.19
C ALA A 176 6.80 6.80 -18.75
N ASP A 177 7.37 5.89 -19.55
CA ASP A 177 7.49 4.46 -19.27
C ASP A 177 8.47 4.13 -18.11
N SER A 178 9.00 5.15 -17.42
CA SER A 178 9.95 4.98 -16.33
C SER A 178 9.24 4.90 -14.99
N TRP A 179 9.68 3.95 -14.15
CA TRP A 179 9.31 3.93 -12.73
C TRP A 179 9.55 5.31 -12.11
N PRO A 180 8.55 5.94 -11.48
CA PRO A 180 8.72 7.26 -10.90
C PRO A 180 9.82 7.24 -9.85
N SER A 181 10.68 8.27 -9.81
CA SER A 181 11.69 8.39 -8.74
C SER A 181 11.00 8.63 -7.38
N PRO A 182 11.63 8.29 -6.24
CA PRO A 182 11.20 8.78 -4.93
C PRO A 182 11.09 10.32 -4.97
N GLY A 183 10.00 10.88 -4.44
CA GLY A 183 9.74 12.33 -4.54
C GLY A 183 9.15 12.77 -5.88
N ALA A 184 8.54 11.85 -6.64
CA ALA A 184 7.73 12.20 -7.80
C ALA A 184 6.61 13.19 -7.42
N SER A 185 6.22 14.04 -8.37
CA SER A 185 5.05 14.90 -8.21
C SER A 185 3.84 14.07 -7.81
N GLY A 186 3.09 14.55 -6.82
CA GLY A 186 1.89 13.88 -6.32
C GLY A 186 0.81 14.87 -5.94
N PHE A 187 -0.38 14.34 -5.68
CA PHE A 187 -1.53 15.06 -5.17
C PHE A 187 -1.64 14.79 -3.67
N GLU A 188 -1.61 15.85 -2.87
CA GLU A 188 -1.90 15.74 -1.45
C GLU A 188 -3.41 15.60 -1.25
N LEU A 189 -3.82 14.55 -0.55
CA LEU A 189 -5.20 14.30 -0.17
C LEU A 189 -5.28 14.45 1.35
N ASP A 190 -6.29 15.20 1.77
CA ASP A 190 -6.61 15.37 3.17
C ASP A 190 -7.49 14.21 3.64
N LEU A 191 -7.06 13.56 4.71
CA LEU A 191 -7.77 12.49 5.39
C LEU A 191 -8.15 12.97 6.79
N ASP A 192 -9.45 13.01 7.06
CA ASP A 192 -9.99 13.24 8.39
C ASP A 192 -9.91 11.93 9.20
N LEU A 193 -9.16 11.93 10.30
CA LEU A 193 -8.96 10.76 11.14
C LEU A 193 -10.13 10.47 12.10
N ASP A 194 -11.07 11.40 12.24
CA ASP A 194 -12.28 11.20 13.05
C ASP A 194 -13.39 10.49 12.27
N THR A 195 -13.41 10.66 10.95
CA THR A 195 -14.48 10.16 10.07
C THR A 195 -13.99 9.14 9.04
N GLY A 196 -12.71 9.21 8.67
CA GLY A 196 -12.15 8.47 7.53
C GLY A 196 -12.52 9.04 6.17
N GLU A 197 -13.14 10.23 6.12
CA GLU A 197 -13.39 10.92 4.87
C GLU A 197 -12.08 11.42 4.26
N ILE A 198 -11.93 11.24 2.96
CA ILE A 198 -10.76 11.66 2.19
C ILE A 198 -11.20 12.50 1.00
N GLU A 199 -10.59 13.67 0.85
CA GLU A 199 -10.90 14.54 -0.28
C GLU A 199 -10.33 13.94 -1.57
N SER A 200 -11.21 13.70 -2.54
CA SER A 200 -10.78 13.23 -3.85
C SER A 200 -10.01 14.32 -4.60
N PRO A 201 -8.90 13.99 -5.27
CA PRO A 201 -8.15 14.96 -6.05
C PRO A 201 -9.02 15.48 -7.21
N SER A 202 -8.83 16.76 -7.55
CA SER A 202 -9.60 17.42 -8.60
C SER A 202 -8.76 18.43 -9.39
N GLY A 203 -9.34 19.00 -10.44
CA GLY A 203 -8.70 20.02 -11.27
C GLY A 203 -7.95 19.49 -12.51
N PRO A 204 -7.35 20.39 -13.30
CA PRO A 204 -6.75 20.05 -14.59
C PRO A 204 -5.57 19.07 -14.49
N ASP A 205 -4.72 19.24 -13.48
CA ASP A 205 -3.53 18.39 -13.29
C ASP A 205 -3.93 16.97 -12.91
N TRP A 206 -4.92 16.81 -12.03
CA TRP A 206 -5.52 15.52 -11.73
C TRP A 206 -6.14 14.87 -12.97
N GLN A 207 -6.88 15.65 -13.77
CA GLN A 207 -7.50 15.13 -14.99
C GLN A 207 -6.45 14.66 -16.01
N ASN A 208 -5.30 15.35 -16.09
CA ASN A 208 -4.17 14.93 -16.90
C ASN A 208 -3.58 13.61 -16.39
N ALA A 209 -3.30 13.51 -15.08
CA ALA A 209 -2.78 12.29 -14.47
C ALA A 209 -3.73 11.10 -14.66
N LEU A 210 -5.05 11.31 -14.54
CA LEU A 210 -6.06 10.29 -14.81
C LEU A 210 -6.06 9.82 -16.28
N ASN A 211 -5.86 10.74 -17.24
CA ASN A 211 -5.68 10.37 -18.64
C ASN A 211 -4.40 9.55 -18.85
N CYS A 212 -3.31 9.92 -18.18
CA CYS A 212 -2.06 9.16 -18.21
C CYS A 212 -2.24 7.75 -17.62
N ALA A 213 -2.93 7.60 -16.49
CA ALA A 213 -3.23 6.30 -15.91
C ALA A 213 -4.07 5.42 -16.86
N ARG A 214 -5.10 5.99 -17.50
CA ARG A 214 -5.89 5.29 -18.53
C ARG A 214 -5.07 4.85 -19.74
N ALA A 215 -4.06 5.62 -20.12
CA ALA A 215 -3.14 5.26 -21.20
C ALA A 215 -2.20 4.09 -20.82
N GLN A 216 -1.90 3.94 -19.53
CA GLN A 216 -1.01 2.92 -18.98
C GLN A 216 -1.73 1.66 -18.50
N ARG A 217 -3.05 1.72 -18.34
CA ARG A 217 -3.82 0.60 -17.82
C ARG A 217 -3.57 -0.69 -18.60
N TRP A 218 -3.41 -1.78 -17.87
CA TRP A 218 -3.11 -3.10 -18.43
C TRP A 218 -4.37 -3.71 -19.06
N LEU A 219 -4.56 -3.48 -20.37
CA LEU A 219 -5.64 -4.08 -21.14
C LEU A 219 -5.17 -5.33 -21.89
N VAL A 220 -6.11 -6.25 -22.15
CA VAL A 220 -5.91 -7.32 -23.13
C VAL A 220 -5.52 -6.68 -24.46
N PRO A 221 -4.42 -7.11 -25.11
CA PRO A 221 -3.91 -6.47 -26.31
C PRO A 221 -4.76 -6.83 -27.53
N ASP A 222 -5.91 -6.17 -27.67
CA ASP A 222 -6.72 -6.15 -28.88
C ASP A 222 -6.68 -4.77 -29.57
N GLN A 223 -7.26 -4.67 -30.78
CA GLN A 223 -7.25 -3.41 -31.53
C GLN A 223 -8.07 -2.30 -30.88
N SER A 224 -9.17 -2.61 -30.19
CA SER A 224 -9.97 -1.63 -29.45
C SER A 224 -9.17 -1.04 -28.30
N ALA A 225 -8.55 -1.90 -27.49
CA ALA A 225 -7.69 -1.53 -26.37
C ALA A 225 -6.52 -0.66 -26.83
N LYS A 226 -5.91 -0.98 -27.99
CA LYS A 226 -4.84 -0.16 -28.57
C LYS A 226 -5.35 1.23 -28.96
N ARG A 227 -6.47 1.34 -29.70
CA ARG A 227 -7.03 2.64 -30.11
C ARG A 227 -7.39 3.52 -28.91
N GLU A 228 -7.94 2.92 -27.87
CA GLU A 228 -8.31 3.63 -26.65
C GLU A 228 -7.09 4.13 -25.88
N ARG A 229 -6.04 3.30 -25.75
CA ARG A 229 -4.76 3.72 -25.18
C ARG A 229 -4.14 4.86 -25.98
N ASP A 230 -4.11 4.77 -27.30
CA ASP A 230 -3.54 5.82 -28.16
C ASP A 230 -4.32 7.13 -28.03
N ARG A 231 -5.65 7.07 -27.87
CA ARG A 231 -6.49 8.24 -27.54
C ARG A 231 -6.08 8.88 -26.22
N TYR A 232 -5.93 8.11 -25.15
CA TYR A 232 -5.55 8.66 -23.84
C TYR A 232 -4.09 9.14 -23.81
N ARG A 233 -3.18 8.49 -24.54
CA ARG A 233 -1.80 8.98 -24.72
C ARG A 233 -1.75 10.37 -25.33
N ALA A 234 -2.63 10.68 -26.29
CA ALA A 234 -2.73 12.02 -26.86
C ALA A 234 -3.29 13.07 -25.87
N LEU A 235 -3.99 12.64 -24.83
CA LEU A 235 -4.54 13.49 -23.76
C LEU A 235 -3.62 13.62 -22.55
N CYS A 236 -2.69 12.67 -22.37
CA CYS A 236 -1.65 12.68 -21.36
C CYS A 236 -0.52 13.61 -21.82
N ARG A 237 -0.39 14.77 -21.18
CA ARG A 237 0.58 15.83 -21.52
C ARG A 237 1.65 15.98 -20.46
#